data_AF-X6LFU4-F1
#
_entry.id   AF-X6LFU4-F1
#
_cell.length_a   1.000
_cell.length_b   1.000
_cell.length_c   1.000
_cell.angle_alpha   90.00
_cell.angle_beta   90.00
_cell.angle_gamma   90.00
#
_symmetry.space_group_name_H-M   'P 1'
#
loop_
_entity.id
_entity.type
_entity.pdbx_description
1 polymer ?
#
loop_
_entity_poly.entity_id
_entity_poly.type
_entity_poly.pdbx_seq_one_letter_code
_entity_poly.pdbx_strand_id
1 'polypeptide(L)'
;MTIIIHKYQIIIIFIYIPPNEDEMNDKISTNTFRNLEKIIQLFNILKYIIIIMGDFNARIIDTGDRITNQSGQLLKQLCQIHKLEILNTNQTFGQRTYHNFKTKQLTFSIVDYVIINTNIRLKKCTPQIDIIKAFTESDHFPIRLTFDIPEYIIINKQYPQLPKIIITRDKTKLKKILPDITKRIDKLLIDTGMKNYEPDLVYEGLMWNIYDTLNKTNMIRTKYMNHLKDIEQIDKRITNTKTRIK
;
A
#
# COMPACT_ATOMS: atom_id res chain seq x y z
N MET A 1 -2.25 6.84 -5.40
CA MET A 1 -3.28 6.37 -6.35
C MET A 1 -3.04 4.90 -6.64
N THR A 2 -4.07 4.07 -6.88
CA THR A 2 -3.88 2.63 -7.10
C THR A 2 -4.70 2.16 -8.30
N ILE A 3 -4.10 1.36 -9.17
CA ILE A 3 -4.76 0.70 -10.31
C ILE A 3 -4.75 -0.80 -10.06
N ILE A 4 -5.89 -1.46 -10.22
CA ILE A 4 -6.01 -2.91 -10.09
C ILE A 4 -6.51 -3.49 -11.40
N ILE A 5 -5.71 -4.36 -12.00
CA ILE A 5 -6.05 -5.07 -13.24
C ILE A 5 -6.34 -6.53 -12.91
N HIS A 6 -7.58 -6.79 -12.50
CA HIS A 6 -8.00 -8.10 -11.99
C HIS A 6 -7.77 -9.26 -12.96
N LYS A 7 -7.99 -9.04 -14.27
CA LYS A 7 -7.81 -10.05 -15.33
C LYS A 7 -6.41 -10.68 -15.29
N TYR A 8 -5.39 -9.89 -14.95
CA TYR A 8 -4.00 -10.31 -14.93
C TYR A 8 -3.42 -10.39 -13.51
N GLN A 9 -4.24 -10.11 -12.48
CA GLN A 9 -3.82 -9.98 -11.08
C GLN A 9 -2.62 -9.04 -10.89
N ILE A 10 -2.72 -7.84 -11.47
CA ILE A 10 -1.71 -6.80 -11.34
C ILE A 10 -2.29 -5.70 -10.46
N ILE A 11 -1.50 -5.21 -9.52
CA ILE A 11 -1.74 -3.96 -8.81
C ILE A 11 -0.58 -3.01 -9.09
N ILE A 12 -0.92 -1.77 -9.43
CA ILE A 12 0.03 -0.67 -9.60
C ILE A 12 -0.29 0.38 -8.54
N ILE A 13 0.69 0.69 -7.70
CA ILE A 13 0.58 1.62 -6.58
C ILE A 13 1.43 2.85 -6.91
N PHE A 14 0.78 3.99 -7.04
CA PHE A 14 1.45 5.29 -7.18
C PHE A 14 1.55 5.95 -5.81
N ILE A 15 2.77 6.30 -5.42
CA ILE A 15 3.09 6.87 -4.12
C ILE A 15 3.83 8.20 -4.25
N TYR A 16 3.60 9.05 -3.27
CA TYR A 16 4.40 10.24 -3.00
C TYR A 16 4.72 10.22 -1.50
N ILE A 17 5.99 10.30 -1.15
CA ILE A 17 6.46 10.43 0.24
C ILE A 17 7.09 11.80 0.36
N PRO A 18 6.65 12.67 1.28
CA PRO A 18 7.21 14.01 1.41
C PRO A 18 8.70 13.94 1.83
N PRO A 19 9.50 14.97 1.50
CA PRO A 19 10.87 15.05 1.98
C PRO A 19 10.89 15.22 3.51
N ASN A 20 11.83 14.55 4.18
CA ASN A 20 11.99 14.62 5.64
C ASN A 20 12.70 15.92 6.04
N GLU A 21 12.03 17.04 5.87
CA GLU A 21 12.54 18.39 6.23
C GLU A 21 12.09 18.86 7.62
N ASP A 22 11.06 18.23 8.20
CA ASP A 22 10.52 18.55 9.53
C ASP A 22 9.87 17.32 10.21
N GLU A 23 9.61 17.43 11.53
CA GLU A 23 9.00 16.35 12.34
C GLU A 23 7.60 15.94 11.84
N MET A 24 6.84 16.87 11.25
CA MET A 24 5.50 16.58 10.74
C MET A 24 5.59 15.66 9.52
N ASN A 25 6.53 15.95 8.62
CA ASN A 25 6.84 15.14 7.45
C ASN A 25 7.36 13.75 7.86
N ASP A 26 8.12 13.62 8.94
CA ASP A 26 8.56 12.31 9.46
C ASP A 26 7.38 11.42 9.88
N LYS A 27 6.38 11.99 10.57
CA LYS A 27 5.15 11.25 10.95
C LYS A 27 4.36 10.83 9.72
N ILE A 28 4.22 11.72 8.72
CA ILE A 28 3.52 11.44 7.46
C ILE A 28 4.25 10.35 6.68
N SER A 29 5.57 10.44 6.53
CA SER A 29 6.41 9.44 5.84
C SER A 29 6.28 8.08 6.50
N THR A 30 6.40 8.01 7.83
CA THR A 30 6.27 6.76 8.59
C THR A 30 4.90 6.10 8.41
N ASN A 31 3.82 6.89 8.51
CA ASN A 31 2.46 6.39 8.30
C ASN A 31 2.22 5.95 6.84
N THR A 32 2.81 6.65 5.88
CA THR A 32 2.73 6.30 4.46
C THR A 32 3.42 4.95 4.19
N PHE A 33 4.62 4.72 4.74
CA PHE A 33 5.31 3.43 4.64
C PHE A 33 4.52 2.30 5.30
N ARG A 34 3.95 2.53 6.49
CA ARG A 34 3.10 1.53 7.19
C ARG A 34 1.86 1.16 6.37
N ASN A 35 1.22 2.14 5.74
CA ASN A 35 0.06 1.89 4.89
C ASN A 35 0.45 1.15 3.61
N LEU A 36 1.58 1.50 3.00
CA LEU A 36 2.13 0.78 1.86
C LEU A 36 2.42 -0.69 2.20
N GLU A 37 3.03 -0.94 3.37
CA GLU A 37 3.30 -2.28 3.87
C GLU A 37 2.01 -3.11 3.98
N LYS A 38 0.94 -2.56 4.60
CA LYS A 38 -0.36 -3.25 4.72
C LYS A 38 -0.91 -3.66 3.34
N ILE A 39 -0.77 -2.80 2.33
CA ILE A 39 -1.20 -3.08 0.95
C ILE A 39 -0.33 -4.18 0.34
N ILE A 40 1.00 -4.09 0.46
CA ILE A 40 1.93 -5.11 -0.04
C ILE A 40 1.61 -6.48 0.54
N GLN A 41 1.41 -6.57 1.86
CA GLN A 41 1.08 -7.82 2.54
C GLN A 41 -0.22 -8.43 2.00
N LEU A 42 -1.28 -7.62 1.88
CA LEU A 42 -2.57 -8.07 1.34
C LEU A 42 -2.42 -8.63 -0.07
N PHE A 43 -1.77 -7.89 -0.97
CA PHE A 43 -1.66 -8.29 -2.38
C PHE A 43 -0.65 -9.43 -2.60
N ASN A 44 0.33 -9.60 -1.71
CA ASN A 44 1.17 -10.80 -1.67
C ASN A 44 0.35 -12.05 -1.28
N ILE A 45 -0.55 -11.97 -0.29
CA ILE A 45 -1.45 -13.08 0.09
C ILE A 45 -2.36 -13.46 -1.09
N LEU A 46 -2.88 -12.46 -1.80
CA LEU A 46 -3.70 -12.64 -3.00
C LEU A 46 -2.88 -13.04 -4.23
N LYS A 47 -1.56 -13.15 -4.09
CA LYS A 47 -0.58 -13.53 -5.10
C LYS A 47 -0.49 -12.57 -6.29
N TYR A 48 -0.92 -11.32 -6.16
CA TYR A 48 -0.84 -10.34 -7.25
C TYR A 48 0.61 -10.02 -7.62
N ILE A 49 0.81 -9.64 -8.87
CA ILE A 49 1.97 -8.87 -9.31
C ILE A 49 1.82 -7.48 -8.72
N ILE A 50 2.82 -7.02 -7.98
CA ILE A 50 2.82 -5.71 -7.33
C ILE A 50 3.87 -4.85 -8.03
N ILE A 51 3.42 -3.70 -8.53
CA ILE A 51 4.26 -2.64 -9.08
C ILE A 51 4.01 -1.39 -8.22
N ILE A 52 5.06 -0.75 -7.75
CA ILE A 52 5.00 0.48 -6.97
C ILE A 52 5.85 1.51 -7.69
N MET A 53 5.31 2.69 -7.95
CA MET A 53 5.97 3.76 -8.69
C MET A 53 5.75 5.11 -8.00
N GLY A 54 6.75 5.97 -8.04
CA GLY A 54 6.59 7.38 -7.68
C GLY A 54 7.77 7.94 -6.92
N ASP A 55 7.56 9.12 -6.35
CA ASP A 55 8.57 9.87 -5.61
C ASP A 55 8.57 9.41 -4.14
N PHE A 56 9.68 8.82 -3.72
CA PHE A 56 9.85 8.36 -2.34
C PHE A 56 10.61 9.36 -1.47
N ASN A 57 11.15 10.44 -2.05
CA ASN A 57 12.16 11.30 -1.43
C ASN A 57 13.27 10.51 -0.70
N ALA A 58 13.51 9.28 -1.18
CA ALA A 58 14.44 8.32 -0.63
C ALA A 58 15.67 8.32 -1.51
N ARG A 59 16.85 8.50 -0.93
CA ARG A 59 18.13 8.42 -1.64
C ARG A 59 18.79 7.11 -1.26
N ILE A 60 19.32 6.39 -2.23
CA ILE A 60 19.89 5.05 -2.04
C ILE A 60 21.19 4.95 -2.83
N ILE A 61 22.31 4.59 -2.19
CA ILE A 61 23.60 4.45 -2.88
C ILE A 61 23.56 3.34 -3.94
N ASP A 62 22.83 2.26 -3.67
CA ASP A 62 22.72 1.10 -4.56
C ASP A 62 22.06 1.42 -5.91
N THR A 63 21.40 2.59 -6.05
CA THR A 63 20.83 3.07 -7.33
C THR A 63 21.77 4.00 -8.09
N GLY A 64 22.96 4.28 -7.54
CA GLY A 64 23.94 5.22 -8.10
C GLY A 64 23.79 6.65 -7.56
N ASP A 65 22.97 6.87 -6.53
CA ASP A 65 22.96 8.13 -5.78
C ASP A 65 24.20 8.22 -4.85
N ARG A 66 24.50 9.42 -4.36
CA ARG A 66 25.68 9.73 -3.54
C ARG A 66 25.52 9.32 -2.08
N ILE A 67 24.30 9.24 -1.57
CA ILE A 67 24.01 8.96 -0.16
C ILE A 67 22.82 8.02 -0.01
N THR A 68 22.72 7.38 1.16
CA THR A 68 21.48 6.73 1.60
C THR A 68 20.89 7.53 2.75
N ASN A 69 19.74 8.19 2.55
CA ASN A 69 19.06 8.96 3.61
C ASN A 69 18.11 8.06 4.42
N GLN A 70 17.44 8.63 5.43
CA GLN A 70 16.53 7.89 6.32
C GLN A 70 15.38 7.21 5.55
N SER A 71 14.70 7.94 4.65
CA SER A 71 13.66 7.36 3.77
C SER A 71 14.22 6.24 2.89
N GLY A 72 15.47 6.36 2.42
CA GLY A 72 16.22 5.31 1.74
C GLY A 72 16.41 4.06 2.59
N GLN A 73 16.76 4.21 3.87
CA GLN A 73 16.88 3.07 4.79
C GLN A 73 15.54 2.38 5.03
N LEU A 74 14.47 3.14 5.28
CA LEU A 74 13.12 2.60 5.44
C LEU A 74 12.66 1.85 4.18
N LEU A 75 12.89 2.42 3.00
CA LEU A 75 12.56 1.80 1.73
C LEU A 75 13.35 0.50 1.51
N LYS A 76 14.66 0.50 1.80
CA LYS A 76 15.49 -0.72 1.73
C LYS A 76 14.99 -1.81 2.66
N GLN A 77 14.65 -1.47 3.91
CA GLN A 77 14.10 -2.42 4.88
C GLN A 77 12.77 -3.00 4.40
N LEU A 78 11.86 -2.16 3.90
CA LEU A 78 10.58 -2.61 3.34
C LEU A 78 10.81 -3.59 2.18
N CYS A 79 11.73 -3.26 1.26
CA CYS A 79 12.05 -4.12 0.13
C CYS A 79 12.66 -5.46 0.57
N GLN A 80 13.53 -5.45 1.57
CA GLN A 80 14.13 -6.68 2.12
C GLN A 80 13.07 -7.58 2.78
N ILE A 81 12.22 -7.03 3.65
CA ILE A 81 11.19 -7.77 4.39
C ILE A 81 10.20 -8.42 3.41
N HIS A 82 9.75 -7.66 2.42
CA HIS A 82 8.69 -8.10 1.49
C HIS A 82 9.23 -8.69 0.18
N LYS A 83 10.55 -8.92 0.09
CA LYS A 83 11.24 -9.45 -1.10
C LYS A 83 10.85 -8.69 -2.37
N LEU A 84 11.01 -7.37 -2.32
CA LEU A 84 10.81 -6.46 -3.44
C LEU A 84 12.15 -6.12 -4.08
N GLU A 85 12.11 -5.81 -5.37
CA GLU A 85 13.24 -5.38 -6.17
C GLU A 85 13.02 -3.94 -6.64
N ILE A 86 14.02 -3.09 -6.45
CA ILE A 86 14.03 -1.71 -6.97
C ILE A 86 14.68 -1.77 -8.35
N LEU A 87 13.90 -1.63 -9.43
CA LEU A 87 14.41 -1.81 -10.79
C LEU A 87 15.50 -0.79 -11.17
N ASN A 88 15.47 0.39 -10.55
CA ASN A 88 16.47 1.44 -10.76
C ASN A 88 17.91 1.01 -10.43
N THR A 89 18.11 0.03 -9.53
CA THR A 89 19.47 -0.42 -9.17
C THR A 89 20.21 -1.04 -10.35
N ASN A 90 19.48 -1.67 -11.27
CA ASN A 90 20.08 -2.46 -12.34
C ASN A 90 19.86 -1.83 -13.73
N GLN A 91 18.66 -1.29 -13.98
CA GLN A 91 18.27 -0.86 -15.33
C GLN A 91 18.57 0.62 -15.61
N THR A 92 18.52 1.47 -14.59
CA THR A 92 18.75 2.92 -14.71
C THR A 92 19.76 3.43 -13.70
N PHE A 93 20.74 2.60 -13.34
CA PHE A 93 21.78 2.95 -12.36
C PHE A 93 22.47 4.27 -12.68
N GLY A 94 22.57 5.16 -11.69
CA GLY A 94 23.19 6.48 -11.81
C GLY A 94 22.38 7.50 -12.62
N GLN A 95 21.20 7.15 -13.14
CA GLN A 95 20.35 8.09 -13.85
C GLN A 95 19.51 8.90 -12.88
N ARG A 96 19.76 10.22 -12.83
CA ARG A 96 19.00 11.16 -12.01
C ARG A 96 17.52 11.19 -12.39
N THR A 97 16.67 11.27 -11.38
CA THR A 97 15.22 11.46 -11.55
C THR A 97 14.79 12.85 -11.10
N TYR A 98 15.61 13.52 -10.30
CA TYR A 98 15.36 14.88 -9.80
C TYR A 98 16.54 15.81 -10.10
N HIS A 99 16.23 17.08 -10.35
CA HIS A 99 17.19 18.14 -10.64
C HIS A 99 16.82 19.46 -9.97
N ASN A 100 17.68 19.96 -9.09
CA ASN A 100 17.45 21.27 -8.49
C ASN A 100 18.02 22.39 -9.38
N PHE A 101 17.12 23.20 -9.94
CA PHE A 101 17.49 24.36 -10.77
C PHE A 101 17.73 25.66 -9.96
N LYS A 102 17.53 25.66 -8.64
CA LYS A 102 17.55 26.88 -7.82
C LYS A 102 18.95 27.40 -7.49
N THR A 103 20.00 26.59 -7.61
CA THR A 103 21.37 27.00 -7.28
C THR A 103 22.28 26.94 -8.51
N LYS A 104 23.33 27.78 -8.54
CA LYS A 104 24.36 27.74 -9.60
C LYS A 104 25.13 26.41 -9.65
N GLN A 105 25.02 25.59 -8.61
CA GLN A 105 25.58 24.25 -8.56
C GLN A 105 24.52 23.23 -8.96
N LEU A 106 24.79 22.46 -10.01
CA LEU A 106 23.97 21.33 -10.45
C LEU A 106 23.91 20.28 -9.33
N THR A 107 22.83 20.30 -8.54
CA THR A 107 22.53 19.26 -7.55
C THR A 107 21.42 18.37 -8.11
N PHE A 108 21.66 17.07 -8.11
CA PHE A 108 20.73 16.07 -8.64
C PHE A 108 20.62 14.89 -7.67
N SER A 109 19.50 14.19 -7.75
CA SER A 109 19.17 13.06 -6.88
C SER A 109 18.48 11.96 -7.68
N ILE A 110 18.47 10.76 -7.12
CA ILE A 110 17.63 9.65 -7.55
C ILE A 110 16.64 9.43 -6.40
N VAL A 111 15.38 9.79 -6.62
CA VAL A 111 14.33 9.75 -5.58
C VAL A 111 13.03 9.10 -6.05
N ASP A 112 12.88 8.98 -7.37
CA ASP A 112 11.75 8.34 -8.01
C ASP A 112 12.12 6.89 -8.36
N TYR A 113 11.30 5.94 -7.92
CA TYR A 113 11.60 4.52 -8.07
C TYR A 113 10.47 3.74 -8.69
N VAL A 114 10.87 2.66 -9.38
CA VAL A 114 9.97 1.57 -9.77
C VAL A 114 10.37 0.33 -8.99
N ILE A 115 9.43 -0.17 -8.21
CA ILE A 115 9.64 -1.29 -7.29
C ILE A 115 8.64 -2.38 -7.62
N ILE A 116 9.12 -3.61 -7.62
CA ILE A 116 8.32 -4.76 -7.97
C ILE A 116 8.44 -5.88 -6.95
N ASN A 117 7.42 -6.72 -6.79
CA ASN A 117 7.61 -7.95 -6.02
C ASN A 117 8.33 -9.04 -6.81
N THR A 118 9.08 -9.90 -6.13
CA THR A 118 9.84 -11.01 -6.74
C THR A 118 8.96 -12.18 -7.23
N ASN A 119 7.72 -11.90 -7.63
CA ASN A 119 6.77 -12.88 -8.14
C ASN A 119 7.30 -13.55 -9.41
N ILE A 120 7.31 -14.88 -9.46
CA ILE A 120 7.84 -15.63 -10.62
C ILE A 120 7.12 -15.31 -11.94
N ARG A 121 5.87 -14.85 -11.86
CA ARG A 121 5.10 -14.40 -13.04
C ARG A 121 5.63 -13.09 -13.59
N LEU A 122 6.16 -12.23 -12.73
CA LEU A 122 6.69 -10.93 -13.14
C LEU A 122 8.04 -11.06 -13.86
N LYS A 123 8.86 -12.05 -13.49
CA LYS A 123 10.07 -12.39 -14.27
C LYS A 123 9.77 -12.72 -15.73
N LYS A 124 8.55 -13.20 -16.00
CA LYS A 124 8.07 -13.54 -17.34
C LYS A 124 7.41 -12.36 -18.06
N CYS A 125 7.13 -11.27 -17.36
CA CYS A 125 6.59 -10.03 -17.90
C CYS A 125 7.68 -9.05 -18.38
N THR A 126 8.97 -9.42 -18.23
CA THR A 126 10.12 -8.66 -18.75
C THR A 126 10.04 -7.14 -18.50
N PRO A 127 9.84 -6.68 -17.24
CA PRO A 127 9.68 -5.27 -16.96
C PRO A 127 10.95 -4.48 -17.30
N GLN A 128 10.77 -3.40 -18.06
CA GLN A 128 11.82 -2.46 -18.47
C GLN A 128 11.47 -1.05 -18.02
N ILE A 129 12.44 -0.35 -17.44
CA ILE A 129 12.29 1.04 -17.03
C ILE A 129 13.24 1.97 -17.79
N ASP A 130 12.74 3.16 -18.11
CA ASP A 130 13.50 4.24 -18.74
C ASP A 130 13.25 5.56 -17.99
N ILE A 131 14.30 6.37 -17.85
CA ILE A 131 14.17 7.76 -17.41
C ILE A 131 14.01 8.65 -18.65
N ILE A 132 12.83 9.25 -18.82
CA ILE A 132 12.55 10.11 -19.96
C ILE A 132 13.17 11.49 -19.71
N LYS A 133 14.27 11.77 -20.40
CA LYS A 133 14.96 13.08 -20.38
C LYS A 133 14.27 14.09 -21.31
N ALA A 134 12.95 14.23 -21.17
CA ALA A 134 12.17 15.26 -21.85
C ALA A 134 11.96 16.44 -20.91
N PHE A 135 11.88 17.64 -21.47
CA PHE A 135 11.51 18.82 -20.72
C PHE A 135 10.01 18.76 -20.41
N THR A 136 9.67 18.75 -19.12
CA THR A 136 8.29 18.64 -18.61
C THR A 136 7.88 19.83 -17.75
N GLU A 137 8.68 20.91 -17.75
CA GLU A 137 8.53 22.04 -16.81
C GLU A 137 8.58 21.65 -15.33
N SER A 138 8.99 20.42 -15.03
CA SER A 138 9.21 19.89 -13.69
C SER A 138 10.71 19.72 -13.42
N ASP A 139 11.08 19.79 -12.15
CA ASP A 139 12.36 19.36 -11.60
C ASP A 139 12.53 17.84 -11.58
N HIS A 140 11.48 17.07 -11.86
CA HIS A 140 11.52 15.62 -12.01
C HIS A 140 11.50 15.15 -13.47
N PHE A 141 12.33 14.17 -13.79
CA PHE A 141 12.28 13.42 -15.05
C PHE A 141 11.26 12.29 -14.93
N PRO A 142 10.29 12.18 -15.86
CA PRO A 142 9.33 11.08 -15.85
C PRO A 142 10.01 9.72 -15.96
N ILE A 143 9.48 8.73 -15.22
CA ILE A 143 9.88 7.33 -15.37
C ILE A 143 8.83 6.59 -16.19
N ARG A 144 9.28 5.89 -17.22
CA ARG A 144 8.46 4.95 -17.98
C ARG A 144 8.75 3.54 -17.51
N LEU A 145 7.70 2.78 -17.24
CA LEU A 145 7.75 1.33 -17.07
C LEU A 145 6.99 0.69 -18.23
N THR A 146 7.61 -0.29 -18.89
CA THR A 146 6.97 -1.13 -19.92
C THR A 146 7.14 -2.59 -19.51
N PHE A 147 6.09 -3.39 -19.68
CA PHE A 147 6.13 -4.82 -19.39
C PHE A 147 5.11 -5.54 -20.26
N ASP A 148 5.43 -6.78 -20.61
CA ASP A 148 4.53 -7.63 -21.37
C ASP A 148 3.65 -8.44 -20.44
N ILE A 149 2.44 -8.77 -20.88
CA ILE A 149 1.57 -9.71 -20.18
C ILE A 149 1.40 -10.94 -21.08
N PRO A 150 2.25 -11.97 -20.92
CA PRO A 150 2.15 -13.18 -21.72
C PRO A 150 0.75 -13.81 -21.62
N GLU A 151 0.18 -14.25 -22.73
CA GLU A 151 -1.17 -14.81 -22.78
C GLU A 151 -1.35 -16.04 -21.88
N TYR A 152 -0.30 -16.82 -21.65
CA TYR A 152 -0.35 -17.98 -20.75
C TYR A 152 -0.36 -17.59 -19.25
N ILE A 153 -0.06 -16.32 -18.91
CA ILE A 153 -0.26 -15.77 -17.56
C ILE A 153 -1.73 -15.38 -17.35
N ILE A 154 -2.54 -15.32 -18.41
CA ILE A 154 -4.00 -15.23 -18.29
C ILE A 154 -4.46 -16.49 -17.57
N ILE A 155 -4.78 -16.27 -16.30
CA ILE A 155 -5.18 -17.31 -15.40
C ILE A 155 -6.52 -17.89 -15.89
N ASN A 156 -6.49 -19.11 -16.40
CA ASN A 156 -7.66 -19.98 -16.56
C ASN A 156 -7.93 -20.84 -15.32
N LYS A 157 -7.37 -20.52 -14.15
CA LYS A 157 -7.53 -21.29 -12.90
C LYS A 157 -8.11 -20.47 -11.74
N GLN A 158 -8.90 -21.13 -10.89
CA GLN A 158 -9.53 -20.58 -9.68
C GLN A 158 -8.49 -20.08 -8.67
N TYR A 159 -8.06 -18.83 -8.77
CA TYR A 159 -7.38 -18.16 -7.66
C TYR A 159 -8.43 -17.59 -6.71
N PRO A 160 -8.11 -17.41 -5.42
CA PRO A 160 -9.02 -16.80 -4.46
C PRO A 160 -9.46 -15.44 -5.00
N GLN A 161 -10.72 -15.34 -5.42
CA GLN A 161 -11.31 -14.07 -5.77
C GLN A 161 -11.32 -13.22 -4.50
N LEU A 162 -11.04 -11.92 -4.67
CA LEU A 162 -11.23 -10.96 -3.61
C LEU A 162 -12.63 -11.14 -3.01
N PRO A 163 -12.76 -11.19 -1.67
CA PRO A 163 -14.07 -11.33 -1.06
C PRO A 163 -14.94 -10.16 -1.52
N LYS A 164 -16.07 -10.48 -2.14
CA LYS A 164 -17.01 -9.45 -2.54
C LYS A 164 -17.79 -9.03 -1.29
N ILE A 165 -17.43 -7.87 -0.75
CA ILE A 165 -18.18 -7.22 0.33
C ILE A 165 -19.42 -6.59 -0.30
N ILE A 166 -20.58 -7.14 0.05
CA ILE A 166 -21.87 -6.60 -0.34
C ILE A 166 -22.46 -5.92 0.89
N ILE A 167 -22.52 -4.59 0.85
CA ILE A 167 -23.28 -3.81 1.82
C ILE A 167 -24.73 -3.74 1.32
N THR A 168 -25.69 -4.05 2.20
CA THR A 168 -27.10 -3.91 1.88
C THR A 168 -27.42 -2.47 1.47
N ARG A 169 -28.33 -2.31 0.51
CA ARG A 169 -28.89 -1.00 0.13
C ARG A 169 -30.25 -0.74 0.79
N ASP A 170 -30.73 -1.68 1.60
CA ASP A 170 -31.99 -1.56 2.34
C ASP A 170 -31.86 -0.50 3.43
N LYS A 171 -32.40 0.69 3.14
CA LYS A 171 -32.37 1.85 4.05
C LYS A 171 -33.08 1.56 5.37
N THR A 172 -34.12 0.73 5.38
CA THR A 172 -34.87 0.41 6.60
C THR A 172 -34.01 -0.44 7.53
N LYS A 173 -33.33 -1.43 6.96
CA LYS A 173 -32.36 -2.26 7.69
C LYS A 173 -31.16 -1.46 8.20
N LEU A 174 -30.60 -0.56 7.38
CA LEU A 174 -29.51 0.33 7.79
C LEU A 174 -29.93 1.31 8.90
N LYS A 175 -31.16 1.83 8.86
CA LYS A 175 -31.67 2.70 9.92
C LYS A 175 -31.85 1.97 11.24
N LYS A 176 -32.29 0.70 11.21
CA LYS A 176 -32.50 -0.10 12.44
C LYS A 176 -31.22 -0.35 13.23
N ILE A 177 -30.05 -0.36 12.58
CA ILE A 177 -28.77 -0.61 13.25
C ILE A 177 -28.08 0.66 13.74
N LEU A 178 -28.57 1.85 13.36
CA LEU A 178 -27.96 3.12 13.78
C LEU A 178 -27.83 3.22 15.30
N PRO A 179 -28.84 2.86 16.13
CA PRO A 179 -28.71 2.93 17.58
C PRO A 179 -27.56 2.08 18.13
N ASP A 180 -27.34 0.88 17.57
CA ASP A 180 -26.27 -0.02 18.00
C ASP A 180 -24.89 0.51 17.62
N ILE A 181 -24.77 1.11 16.42
CA ILE A 181 -23.54 1.79 15.99
C ILE A 181 -23.29 3.00 16.90
N THR A 182 -24.28 3.86 17.10
CA THR A 182 -24.18 5.05 17.96
C THR A 182 -23.72 4.68 19.36
N LYS A 183 -24.38 3.70 20.00
CA LYS A 183 -24.00 3.24 21.35
C LYS A 183 -22.54 2.78 21.44
N ARG A 184 -22.03 2.11 20.40
CA ARG A 184 -20.63 1.65 20.36
C ARG A 184 -19.65 2.79 20.11
N ILE A 185 -20.02 3.76 19.28
CA ILE A 185 -19.24 4.97 19.04
C ILE A 185 -19.18 5.82 20.32
N ASP A 186 -20.31 6.03 21.00
CA ASP A 186 -20.36 6.78 22.25
C ASP A 186 -19.44 6.17 23.31
N LYS A 187 -19.45 4.83 23.44
CA LYS A 187 -18.52 4.13 24.32
C LYS A 187 -17.06 4.35 23.93
N LEU A 188 -16.74 4.25 22.64
CA LEU A 188 -15.39 4.49 22.14
C LEU A 188 -14.96 5.94 22.44
N LEU A 189 -15.84 6.91 22.25
CA LEU A 189 -15.58 8.33 22.52
C LEU A 189 -15.27 8.57 24.00
N ILE A 190 -16.04 7.96 24.91
CA ILE A 190 -15.77 8.02 26.35
C ILE A 190 -14.41 7.39 26.67
N ASP A 191 -14.15 6.18 26.15
CA ASP A 191 -12.87 5.48 26.37
C ASP A 191 -11.67 6.31 25.84
N THR A 192 -11.84 7.02 24.72
CA THR A 192 -10.80 7.89 24.14
C THR A 192 -10.68 9.25 24.83
N GLY A 193 -11.75 9.77 25.43
CA GLY A 193 -11.66 10.98 26.25
C GLY A 193 -10.95 10.71 27.57
N MET A 194 -11.00 9.47 28.06
CA MET A 194 -10.33 9.05 29.30
C MET A 194 -8.90 8.57 29.08
N LYS A 195 -8.53 8.22 27.84
CA LYS A 195 -7.22 7.64 27.50
C LYS A 195 -6.67 8.34 26.26
N ASN A 196 -5.48 8.90 26.36
CA ASN A 196 -4.78 9.58 25.26
C ASN A 196 -4.33 8.58 24.17
N TYR A 197 -5.28 8.03 23.41
CA TYR A 197 -4.99 7.15 22.29
C TYR A 197 -4.48 7.96 21.09
N GLU A 198 -3.53 7.37 20.35
CA GLU A 198 -3.12 7.88 19.04
C GLU A 198 -4.34 7.92 18.08
N PRO A 199 -4.48 8.97 17.24
CA PRO A 199 -5.61 9.13 16.32
C PRO A 199 -5.87 7.91 15.41
N ASP A 200 -4.80 7.24 14.95
CA ASP A 200 -4.90 6.05 14.09
C ASP A 200 -5.60 4.89 14.82
N LEU A 201 -5.36 4.73 16.12
CA LEU A 201 -6.01 3.68 16.94
C LEU A 201 -7.50 3.99 17.15
N VAL A 202 -7.84 5.27 17.31
CA VAL A 202 -9.25 5.71 17.41
C VAL A 202 -9.99 5.42 16.11
N TYR A 203 -9.36 5.73 14.97
CA TYR A 203 -9.93 5.45 13.65
C TYR A 203 -10.10 3.95 13.40
N GLU A 204 -9.08 3.12 13.70
CA GLU A 204 -9.20 1.66 13.57
C GLU A 204 -10.31 1.09 14.47
N GLY A 205 -10.44 1.60 15.70
CA GLY A 205 -11.52 1.23 16.63
C GLY A 205 -12.91 1.62 16.13
N LEU A 206 -13.05 2.82 15.53
CA LEU A 206 -14.29 3.27 14.91
C LEU A 206 -14.69 2.36 13.74
N MET A 207 -13.77 2.13 12.82
CA MET A 207 -13.99 1.30 11.63
C MET A 207 -14.34 -0.14 12.00
N TRP A 208 -13.68 -0.71 13.02
CA TRP A 208 -13.98 -2.04 13.52
C TRP A 208 -15.38 -2.12 14.13
N ASN A 209 -15.79 -1.13 14.93
CA ASN A 209 -17.13 -1.12 15.54
C ASN A 209 -18.24 -1.05 14.50
N ILE A 210 -18.04 -0.25 13.44
CA ILE A 210 -18.96 -0.17 12.30
C ILE A 210 -18.99 -1.52 11.57
N TYR A 211 -17.83 -2.08 11.23
CA TYR A 211 -17.74 -3.38 10.53
C TYR A 211 -18.37 -4.52 11.33
N ASP A 212 -18.03 -4.69 12.61
CA ASP A 212 -18.56 -5.76 13.48
C ASP A 212 -20.08 -5.68 13.61
N THR A 213 -20.61 -4.46 13.74
CA THR A 213 -22.07 -4.24 13.85
C THR A 213 -22.77 -4.58 12.54
N LEU A 214 -22.24 -4.11 11.40
CA LEU A 214 -22.76 -4.43 10.08
C LEU A 214 -22.67 -5.93 9.76
N ASN A 215 -21.61 -6.61 10.18
CA ASN A 215 -21.43 -8.03 9.96
C ASN A 215 -22.40 -8.87 10.81
N LYS A 216 -22.52 -8.61 12.12
CA LYS A 216 -23.44 -9.31 13.03
C LYS A 216 -24.91 -9.16 12.64
N THR A 217 -25.24 -8.04 12.02
CA THR A 217 -26.60 -7.74 11.58
C THR A 217 -26.86 -8.19 10.14
N ASN A 218 -25.93 -8.92 9.50
CA ASN A 218 -26.02 -9.38 8.11
C ASN A 218 -26.20 -8.24 7.08
N MET A 219 -25.76 -7.03 7.42
CA MET A 219 -25.79 -5.84 6.57
C MET A 219 -24.60 -5.77 5.64
N ILE A 220 -23.48 -6.35 6.08
CA ILE A 220 -22.38 -6.76 5.22
C ILE A 220 -22.50 -8.26 5.01
N ARG A 221 -22.43 -8.69 3.75
CA ARG A 221 -22.17 -10.09 3.40
C ARG A 221 -20.86 -10.15 2.64
N THR A 222 -19.92 -10.93 3.14
CA THR A 222 -18.77 -11.38 2.36
C THR A 222 -19.21 -12.59 1.54
N LYS A 223 -19.43 -12.39 0.23
CA LYS A 223 -19.57 -13.54 -0.68
C LYS A 223 -18.18 -14.12 -0.91
N TYR A 224 -17.86 -15.19 -0.19
CA TYR A 224 -16.77 -16.09 -0.54
C TYR A 224 -17.25 -16.99 -1.68
N MET A 225 -16.56 -16.95 -2.83
CA MET A 225 -16.77 -17.94 -3.89
C MET A 225 -16.06 -19.24 -3.48
N ASN A 226 -16.74 -20.04 -2.66
CA ASN A 226 -16.58 -21.47 -2.34
C ASN A 226 -15.22 -22.12 -1.97
N HIS A 227 -14.05 -21.47 -2.05
CA HIS A 227 -12.76 -22.21 -1.95
C HIS A 227 -11.80 -21.81 -0.82
N LEU A 228 -12.30 -21.22 0.27
CA LEU A 228 -11.45 -20.80 1.40
C LEU A 228 -11.95 -21.35 2.74
N LYS A 229 -12.20 -22.65 2.82
CA LYS A 229 -12.40 -23.33 4.12
C LYS A 229 -11.14 -23.34 4.99
N ASP A 230 -9.97 -23.00 4.43
CA ASP A 230 -8.66 -23.15 5.09
C ASP A 230 -7.91 -21.85 5.38
N ILE A 231 -8.49 -20.66 5.12
CA ILE A 231 -7.92 -19.43 5.68
C ILE A 231 -8.44 -19.32 7.11
N GLU A 232 -7.54 -19.60 8.05
CA GLU A 232 -7.76 -19.34 9.47
C GLU A 232 -8.39 -17.96 9.62
N GLN A 233 -9.63 -17.96 10.13
CA GLN A 233 -10.46 -16.77 10.29
C GLN A 233 -9.61 -15.60 10.81
N ILE A 234 -9.57 -14.50 10.05
CA ILE A 234 -9.00 -13.22 10.49
C ILE A 234 -9.57 -12.83 11.88
N ASP A 235 -10.77 -13.32 12.23
CA ASP A 235 -11.37 -13.22 13.57
C ASP A 235 -10.45 -13.70 14.70
N LYS A 236 -9.61 -14.73 14.51
CA LYS A 236 -8.70 -15.21 15.57
C LYS A 236 -7.53 -14.25 15.85
N ARG A 237 -7.02 -13.54 14.83
CA ARG A 237 -5.93 -12.58 15.04
C ARG A 237 -6.41 -11.28 15.68
N ILE A 238 -7.64 -10.84 15.36
CA ILE A 238 -8.26 -9.63 15.94
C ILE A 238 -8.80 -9.89 17.35
N THR A 239 -9.29 -11.10 17.65
CA THR A 239 -9.67 -11.46 19.02
C THR A 239 -8.46 -11.57 19.95
N ASN A 240 -7.31 -12.03 19.46
CA ASN A 240 -6.07 -12.08 20.25
C ASN A 240 -5.49 -10.70 20.63
N THR A 241 -5.84 -9.63 19.90
CA THR A 241 -5.47 -8.26 20.29
C THR A 241 -6.27 -7.76 21.49
N LYS A 242 -7.49 -8.29 21.72
CA LYS A 242 -8.29 -7.96 22.91
C LYS A 242 -7.75 -8.63 24.18
N THR A 243 -7.07 -9.77 24.07
CA THR A 243 -6.53 -10.50 25.23
C THR A 243 -5.19 -9.96 25.72
N ARG A 244 -4.52 -9.08 24.96
CA ARG A 244 -3.26 -8.43 25.36
C ARG A 244 -3.45 -7.06 26.04
N ILE A 245 -4.69 -6.61 26.19
CA ILE A 245 -5.05 -5.39 26.91
C ILE A 245 -5.96 -5.81 28.09
N LYS A 246 -5.35 -6.49 29.06
CA LYS A 246 -5.86 -6.62 30.42
C LYS A 246 -4.68 -6.47 31.36
#